data_AF-A0A6F8SME2-F1
#
_entry.id   AF-A0A6F8SME2-F1
#
_cell.length_a   1.000
_cell.length_b   1.000
_cell.length_c   1.000
_cell.angle_alpha   90.00
_cell.angle_beta   90.00
_cell.angle_gamma   90.00
#
_symmetry.space_group_name_H-M   'P 1'
#
loop_
_entity.id
_entity.type
_entity.pdbx_description
1 polymer ?
#
loop_
_entity_poly.entity_id
_entity_poly.type
_entity_poly.pdbx_seq_one_letter_code
_entity_poly.pdbx_strand_id
1 'polypeptide(L)'
;MIDYALRRRFSFYEMEPAFDSEGFKRELSEHDSPQLQKLVGALRSLNREIEQDQSLGKGFRIGHSYLCGLEDGSVEELSNIVELEIAPMLEEYWYDDEEKVADWTEQLGAALK
;
A
#
# COMPACT_ATOMS: atom_id res chain seq x y z
N MET A 1 -23.88 3.05 6.08
CA MET A 1 -23.75 2.06 7.19
C MET A 1 -24.57 0.82 6.82
N ILE A 2 -23.96 -0.37 6.75
CA ILE A 2 -24.65 -1.64 6.47
C ILE A 2 -25.48 -2.08 7.69
N ASP A 3 -26.66 -2.64 7.44
CA ASP A 3 -27.63 -3.09 8.44
C ASP A 3 -27.04 -4.11 9.44
N TYR A 4 -27.23 -3.84 10.73
CA TYR A 4 -26.74 -4.66 11.84
C TYR A 4 -27.41 -6.05 11.91
N ALA A 5 -28.68 -6.15 11.52
CA ALA A 5 -29.42 -7.40 11.46
C ALA A 5 -28.89 -8.33 10.37
N LEU A 6 -28.28 -7.77 9.32
CA LEU A 6 -27.58 -8.52 8.29
C LEU A 6 -26.19 -8.96 8.78
N ARG A 7 -25.42 -8.07 9.42
CA ARG A 7 -24.08 -8.38 9.96
C ARG A 7 -24.08 -9.59 10.90
N ARG A 8 -25.05 -9.72 11.81
CA ARG A 8 -25.09 -10.87 12.75
C ARG A 8 -25.29 -12.24 12.09
N ARG A 9 -25.57 -12.30 10.78
CA ARG A 9 -25.73 -13.55 10.02
C ARG A 9 -24.41 -14.04 9.39
N PHE A 10 -23.37 -13.21 9.42
CA PHE A 10 -22.06 -13.53 8.85
C PHE A 10 -21.00 -13.60 9.94
N SER A 11 -20.06 -14.53 9.77
CA SER A 11 -18.78 -14.48 10.47
C SER A 11 -17.83 -13.63 9.63
N PHE A 12 -17.21 -12.63 10.25
CA PHE A 12 -16.27 -11.75 9.57
C PHE A 12 -14.85 -12.22 9.84
N TYR A 13 -14.12 -12.49 8.78
CA TYR A 13 -12.69 -12.71 8.81
C TYR A 13 -12.03 -11.54 8.10
N GLU A 14 -11.10 -10.89 8.79
CA GLU A 14 -10.33 -9.79 8.24
C GLU A 14 -9.14 -10.34 7.45
N MET A 15 -8.91 -9.79 6.27
CA MET A 15 -7.77 -10.11 5.43
C MET A 15 -6.84 -8.91 5.41
N GLU A 16 -5.59 -9.12 5.83
CA GLU A 16 -4.59 -8.06 5.87
C GLU A 16 -3.80 -7.98 4.55
N PRO A 17 -3.19 -6.82 4.23
CA PRO A 17 -2.22 -6.73 3.14
C PRO A 17 -1.09 -7.75 3.34
N ALA A 18 -0.95 -8.67 2.38
CA ALA A 18 -0.14 -9.86 2.50
C ALA A 18 1.36 -9.63 2.20
N PHE A 19 1.91 -8.47 2.56
CA PHE A 19 3.33 -8.12 2.32
C PHE A 19 4.31 -9.10 2.98
N ASP A 20 3.88 -9.80 4.03
CA ASP A 20 4.68 -10.81 4.74
C ASP A 20 4.34 -12.26 4.35
N SER A 21 3.39 -12.46 3.43
CA SER A 21 3.05 -13.80 2.98
C SER A 21 4.17 -14.41 2.13
N GLU A 22 4.40 -15.71 2.31
CA GLU A 22 5.41 -16.44 1.54
C GLU A 22 5.11 -16.46 0.04
N GLY A 23 3.82 -16.46 -0.33
CA GLY A 23 3.39 -16.38 -1.73
C GLY A 23 3.83 -15.06 -2.37
N PHE A 24 3.55 -13.93 -1.71
CA PHE A 24 3.92 -12.61 -2.21
C PHE A 24 5.44 -12.43 -2.26
N LYS A 25 6.17 -12.84 -1.20
CA LYS A 25 7.64 -12.78 -1.20
C LYS A 25 8.25 -13.59 -2.36
N ARG A 26 7.69 -14.75 -2.67
CA ARG A 26 8.14 -15.58 -3.78
C ARG A 26 7.92 -14.89 -5.12
N GLU A 27 6.74 -14.29 -5.33
CA GLU A 27 6.45 -13.55 -6.57
C GLU A 27 7.42 -12.37 -6.76
N LEU A 28 7.67 -11.57 -5.71
CA LEU A 28 8.64 -10.48 -5.81
C LEU A 28 10.08 -10.95 -6.04
N SER A 29 10.43 -12.16 -5.60
CA SER A 29 11.78 -12.71 -5.81
C SER A 29 12.08 -13.03 -7.27
N GLU A 30 11.06 -13.09 -8.14
CA GLU A 30 11.22 -13.29 -9.58
C GLU A 30 11.84 -12.06 -10.27
N HIS A 31 11.73 -10.87 -9.67
CA HIS A 31 12.16 -9.60 -10.26
C HIS A 31 13.53 -9.10 -9.77
N ASP A 32 14.22 -9.80 -8.85
CA ASP A 32 15.54 -9.47 -8.24
C ASP A 32 15.88 -7.96 -8.16
N SER A 33 14.93 -7.16 -7.66
CA SER A 33 15.01 -5.69 -7.66
C SER A 33 15.19 -5.15 -6.23
N PRO A 34 16.36 -4.58 -5.91
CA PRO A 34 16.58 -3.93 -4.61
C PRO A 34 15.60 -2.77 -4.35
N GLN A 35 15.22 -2.04 -5.40
CA GLN A 35 14.26 -0.93 -5.35
C GLN A 35 12.87 -1.43 -4.97
N LEU A 36 12.43 -2.56 -5.54
CA LEU A 36 11.19 -3.21 -5.17
C LEU A 36 11.16 -3.59 -3.68
N GLN A 37 12.25 -4.16 -3.16
CA GLN A 37 12.35 -4.51 -1.74
C GLN A 37 12.29 -3.27 -0.83
N LYS A 38 13.00 -2.19 -1.20
CA LYS A 38 12.94 -0.90 -0.49
C LYS A 38 11.51 -0.34 -0.52
N LEU A 39 10.85 -0.36 -1.68
CA LEU A 39 9.49 0.14 -1.84
C LEU A 39 8.49 -0.62 -0.96
N VAL A 40 8.57 -1.96 -0.92
CA VAL A 40 7.76 -2.77 0.00
C VAL A 40 8.00 -2.37 1.45
N GLY A 41 9.25 -2.09 1.82
CA GLY A 41 9.60 -1.55 3.13
C GLY A 41 8.91 -0.21 3.43
N ALA A 42 8.95 0.71 2.47
CA ALA A 42 8.29 2.01 2.58
C ALA A 42 6.76 1.89 2.68
N LEU A 43 6.13 1.03 1.88
CA LEU A 43 4.69 0.76 1.94
C LEU A 43 4.25 0.15 3.28
N ARG A 44 5.09 -0.68 3.90
CA ARG A 44 4.83 -1.18 5.26
C ARG A 44 4.84 -0.05 6.29
N SER A 45 5.76 0.91 6.16
CA SER A 45 5.80 2.08 7.04
C SER A 45 4.57 2.97 6.83
N LEU A 46 4.21 3.23 5.57
CA LEU A 46 3.00 3.96 5.19
C LEU A 46 1.74 3.31 5.77
N ASN A 47 1.63 1.98 5.68
CA ASN A 47 0.50 1.25 6.26
C ASN A 47 0.41 1.37 7.79
N ARG A 48 1.53 1.51 8.50
CA ARG A 48 1.51 1.78 9.94
C ARG A 48 1.00 3.18 10.23
N GLU A 49 1.40 4.16 9.42
CA GLU A 49 0.92 5.54 9.57
C GLU A 49 -0.59 5.63 9.31
N ILE A 50 -1.06 5.04 8.21
CA ILE A 50 -2.51 4.97 7.89
C ILE A 50 -3.29 4.29 9.02
N GLU A 51 -2.75 3.20 9.60
CA GLU A 51 -3.41 2.49 10.71
C GLU A 51 -3.46 3.31 12.01
N GLN A 52 -2.47 4.16 12.26
CA GLN A 52 -2.39 5.02 13.44
C GLN A 52 -3.15 6.34 13.29
N ASP A 53 -3.50 6.71 12.06
CA ASP A 53 -4.28 7.92 11.77
C ASP A 53 -5.68 7.84 12.37
N GLN A 54 -6.13 8.95 12.97
CA GLN A 54 -7.43 9.01 13.65
C GLN A 54 -8.61 8.97 12.69
N SER A 55 -8.41 9.38 11.43
CA SER A 55 -9.46 9.47 10.41
C SER A 55 -9.60 8.21 9.56
N LEU A 56 -8.53 7.40 9.45
CA LEU A 56 -8.45 6.23 8.57
C LEU A 56 -8.55 4.91 9.35
N GLY A 57 -7.48 4.55 10.06
CA GLY A 57 -7.33 3.26 10.73
C GLY A 57 -7.05 2.09 9.78
N LYS A 58 -6.95 0.88 10.34
CA LYS A 58 -6.47 -0.33 9.65
C LYS A 58 -7.19 -0.73 8.34
N GLY A 59 -8.43 -0.28 8.16
CA GLY A 59 -9.25 -0.62 6.98
C GLY A 59 -8.84 0.11 5.70
N PHE A 60 -7.99 1.13 5.82
CA PHE A 60 -7.47 1.94 4.72
C PHE A 60 -6.04 1.56 4.33
N ARG A 61 -5.45 0.55 4.98
CA ARG A 61 -4.11 0.09 4.61
C ARG A 61 -4.07 -0.29 3.13
N ILE A 62 -3.04 0.16 2.46
CA ILE A 62 -2.73 -0.12 1.06
C ILE A 62 -2.50 -1.62 0.88
N GLY A 63 -3.20 -2.20 -0.08
CA GLY A 63 -3.06 -3.60 -0.47
C GLY A 63 -1.76 -3.88 -1.23
N HIS A 64 -1.40 -5.17 -1.31
CA HIS A 64 -0.23 -5.63 -2.06
C HIS A 64 -0.50 -5.85 -3.56
N SER A 65 -1.76 -5.67 -4.00
CA SER A 65 -2.19 -5.90 -5.39
C SER A 65 -1.46 -5.02 -6.41
N TYR A 66 -1.07 -3.81 -6.01
CA TYR A 66 -0.29 -2.89 -6.85
C TYR A 66 1.07 -3.46 -7.27
N LEU A 67 1.60 -4.41 -6.48
CA LEU A 67 2.91 -5.03 -6.72
C LEU A 67 2.78 -6.49 -7.18
N CYS A 68 1.57 -6.93 -7.55
CA CYS A 68 1.34 -8.27 -8.08
C CYS A 68 1.34 -8.22 -9.62
N GLY A 69 1.92 -9.22 -10.28
CA GLY A 69 1.95 -9.28 -11.74
C GLY A 69 2.74 -8.15 -12.41
N LEU A 70 3.84 -7.71 -11.80
CA LEU A 70 4.79 -6.77 -12.40
C LEU A 70 5.31 -7.34 -13.73
N GLU A 71 5.52 -6.48 -14.73
CA GLU A 71 6.05 -6.88 -16.03
C GLU A 71 7.56 -7.15 -15.94
N ASP A 72 8.32 -6.17 -15.43
CA ASP A 72 9.77 -6.26 -15.32
C ASP A 72 10.31 -5.81 -13.95
N GLY A 73 9.48 -5.20 -13.10
CA GLY A 73 9.90 -4.69 -11.80
C GLY A 73 10.92 -3.55 -11.91
N SER A 74 10.96 -2.88 -13.07
CA SER A 74 11.85 -1.77 -13.34
C SER A 74 11.51 -0.55 -12.48
N VAL A 75 12.50 0.33 -12.33
CA VAL A 75 12.30 1.60 -11.62
C VAL A 75 11.18 2.43 -12.28
N GLU A 76 11.02 2.35 -13.60
CA GLU A 76 9.96 3.05 -14.34
C GLU A 76 8.58 2.49 -13.98
N GLU A 77 8.40 1.17 -14.01
CA GLU A 77 7.14 0.52 -13.62
C GLU A 77 6.77 0.86 -12.16
N LEU A 78 7.74 0.74 -11.24
CA LEU A 78 7.51 1.06 -9.83
C LEU A 78 7.23 2.54 -9.60
N SER A 79 7.86 3.44 -10.36
CA SER A 79 7.59 4.88 -10.29
C SER A 79 6.17 5.19 -10.76
N ASN A 80 5.70 4.55 -11.83
CA ASN A 80 4.34 4.71 -12.33
C ASN A 80 3.32 4.27 -11.28
N ILE A 81 3.54 3.13 -10.61
CA ILE A 81 2.66 2.66 -9.52
C ILE A 81 2.60 3.70 -8.40
N VAL A 82 3.75 4.24 -7.98
CA VAL A 82 3.79 5.26 -6.91
C VAL A 82 3.09 6.55 -7.32
N GLU A 83 3.39 7.10 -8.50
CA GLU A 83 2.92 8.41 -8.92
C GLU A 83 1.48 8.42 -9.44
N LEU A 84 1.04 7.35 -10.09
CA LEU A 84 -0.25 7.31 -10.80
C LEU A 84 -1.33 6.56 -10.02
N GLU A 85 -0.96 5.70 -9.07
CA GLU A 85 -1.92 4.90 -8.31
C GLU A 85 -1.89 5.22 -6.82
N ILE A 86 -0.71 5.20 -6.21
CA ILE A 86 -0.58 5.37 -4.76
C ILE A 86 -0.73 6.84 -4.36
N ALA A 87 -0.02 7.76 -5.00
CA ALA A 87 -0.07 9.18 -4.66
C ALA A 87 -1.49 9.78 -4.78
N PRO A 88 -2.26 9.56 -5.87
CA PRO A 88 -3.64 10.04 -5.95
C PRO A 88 -4.55 9.43 -4.87
N MET A 89 -4.32 8.19 -4.48
CA MET A 89 -5.08 7.58 -3.37
C MET A 89 -4.72 8.23 -2.02
N LEU A 90 -3.46 8.61 -1.80
CA LEU A 90 -3.07 9.35 -0.61
C LEU A 90 -3.68 10.75 -0.58
N GLU A 91 -3.79 11.43 -1.73
CA GLU A 91 -4.54 12.69 -1.84
C GLU A 91 -6.01 12.53 -1.43
N GLU A 92 -6.63 11.38 -1.69
CA GLU A 92 -7.99 11.10 -1.19
C GLU A 92 -8.04 10.83 0.31
N TYR A 93 -7.02 10.15 0.86
CA TYR A 93 -6.95 9.80 2.28
C TYR A 93 -6.67 11.01 3.16
N TRP A 94 -5.80 11.89 2.70
CA TRP A 94 -5.34 13.09 3.40
C TRP A 94 -5.66 14.34 2.58
N TYR A 95 -6.93 14.47 2.16
CA TYR A 95 -7.40 15.56 1.30
C TYR A 95 -7.19 16.96 1.89
N ASP A 96 -7.04 17.07 3.21
CA ASP A 96 -6.79 18.30 3.96
C ASP A 96 -5.36 18.42 4.51
N ASP A 97 -4.49 17.44 4.23
CA ASP A 97 -3.10 17.39 4.69
C ASP A 97 -2.13 17.12 3.52
N GLU A 98 -2.02 18.11 2.64
CA GLU A 98 -1.15 18.08 1.45
C GLU A 98 0.34 17.87 1.81
N GLU A 99 0.77 18.34 2.99
CA GLU A 99 2.15 18.16 3.48
C GLU A 99 2.43 16.68 3.74
N LYS A 100 1.52 15.99 4.44
CA LYS A 100 1.63 14.55 4.70
C LYS A 100 1.63 13.72 3.42
N VAL A 101 0.83 14.10 2.43
CA VAL A 101 0.84 13.45 1.11
C VAL A 101 2.19 13.63 0.41
N ALA A 102 2.73 14.85 0.41
CA ALA A 102 4.01 15.16 -0.20
C ALA A 102 5.16 14.38 0.47
N ASP A 103 5.19 14.33 1.80
CA ASP A 103 6.19 13.60 2.58
C ASP A 103 6.19 12.11 2.26
N TRP A 104 5.02 11.47 2.22
CA TRP A 104 4.93 10.04 1.90
C TRP A 104 5.26 9.76 0.45
N THR A 105 4.84 10.61 -0.49
CA THR A 105 5.16 10.47 -1.91
C THR A 105 6.67 10.61 -2.13
N GLU A 106 7.33 11.55 -1.45
CA GLU A 106 8.78 11.69 -1.48
C GLU A 106 9.49 10.46 -0.89
N GLN A 107 9.04 9.94 0.25
CA GLN A 107 9.61 8.73 0.86
C GLN A 107 9.48 7.50 -0.04
N LEU A 108 8.34 7.33 -0.70
CA LEU A 108 8.13 6.25 -1.68
C LEU A 108 9.03 6.42 -2.90
N GLY A 109 9.12 7.64 -3.45
CA GLY A 109 10.02 7.94 -4.57
C GLY A 109 11.50 7.78 -4.21
N ALA A 110 11.89 8.07 -2.97
CA ALA A 110 13.25 7.87 -2.48
C ALA A 110 13.63 6.38 -2.39
N ALA A 111 12.66 5.48 -2.19
CA ALA A 111 12.90 4.04 -2.20
C ALA A 111 13.32 3.51 -3.59
N LEU A 112 12.99 4.25 -4.65
CA LEU A 112 13.28 3.91 -6.05
C LEU A 112 14.63 4.45 -6.55
N LYS A 113 15.33 5.24 -5.72
CA LYS A 113 16.68 5.76 -5.99
C LYS A 113 17.76 4.80 -5.48
#